data_AF-A0ABD0TF83-F1
#
_entry.id   AF-A0ABD0TF83-F1
#
_cell.length_a   1.000
_cell.length_b   1.000
_cell.length_c   1.000
_cell.angle_alpha   90.00
_cell.angle_beta   90.00
_cell.angle_gamma   90.00
#
_symmetry.space_group_name_H-M   'P 1'
#
loop_
_entity.id
_entity.type
_entity.pdbx_description
1 polymer ?
#
loop_
_entity_poly.entity_id
_entity_poly.type
_entity_poly.pdbx_seq_one_letter_code
_entity_poly.pdbx_strand_id
1 'polypeptide(L)'
;MDFFSEIIGETVILGIDSLILGFCVRQLSKCKHILNTLQTAPVLDIDNTLNKEINKYPNNTIPYVVIRGLVKPLGNPITSNYNNSVTGVVQRLTIKEHVIARTSAGFWSDQTRTIHEVCNSTPFVLNNGKYSIEVVDALAAELLDMDVISDKFEPMSPGVIDHVWGFFSGVRQRGLQTMEEMLRDGSYITAIGELSRSNTGALKIQPPKDGLPLYLTTATKSSLLKRLASSRDFLRVLLVVFGSVAAVASCRIAYKYLKRKRRREMEDNVKKQLAIGRRERRAHAREKNLTEVQLCVVCTENPKEIILLPCGHVCLCEDCSDNISDHCPICRERIESRAPAFIT
;
A
#
# COMPACT_ATOMS: atom_id res chain seq x y z
N MET A 1 24.39 0.26 -17.51
CA MET A 1 23.42 -0.22 -16.51
C MET A 1 23.53 0.55 -15.17
N ASP A 2 24.39 1.57 -15.10
CA ASP A 2 24.85 2.12 -13.80
C ASP A 2 23.91 3.15 -13.17
N PHE A 3 22.92 3.68 -13.92
CA PHE A 3 21.95 4.65 -13.36
C PHE A 3 20.89 3.99 -12.53
N PHE A 4 20.30 2.91 -13.06
CA PHE A 4 19.28 2.16 -12.35
C PHE A 4 19.80 1.58 -11.03
N SER A 5 21.03 1.07 -10.99
CA SER A 5 21.63 0.57 -9.74
C SER A 5 21.82 1.67 -8.68
N GLU A 6 22.08 2.91 -9.08
CA GLU A 6 22.27 4.03 -8.14
C GLU A 6 20.96 4.58 -7.58
N ILE A 7 19.82 4.38 -8.26
CA ILE A 7 18.50 4.88 -7.84
C ILE A 7 17.53 3.79 -7.37
N ILE A 8 17.96 2.52 -7.40
CA ILE A 8 17.05 1.38 -7.17
C ILE A 8 16.36 1.47 -5.80
N GLY A 9 17.11 1.86 -4.76
CA GLY A 9 16.58 2.04 -3.41
C GLY A 9 15.50 3.11 -3.35
N GLU A 10 15.75 4.30 -3.90
CA GLU A 10 14.78 5.39 -3.93
C GLU A 10 13.54 5.04 -4.77
N THR A 11 13.70 4.29 -5.87
CA THR A 11 12.56 3.86 -6.69
C THR A 11 11.67 2.82 -5.99
N VAL A 12 12.26 1.89 -5.25
CA VAL A 12 11.51 0.91 -4.45
C VAL A 12 10.73 1.62 -3.33
N ILE A 13 11.38 2.57 -2.65
CA ILE A 13 10.72 3.39 -1.61
C ILE A 13 9.52 4.14 -2.20
N LEU A 14 9.70 4.83 -3.34
CA LEU A 14 8.60 5.54 -4.00
C LEU A 14 7.45 4.61 -4.43
N GLY A 15 7.77 3.38 -4.87
CA GLY A 15 6.77 2.39 -5.25
C GLY A 15 5.89 1.99 -4.06
N ILE A 16 6.51 1.64 -2.92
CA ILE A 16 5.80 1.28 -1.69
C ILE A 16 5.01 2.48 -1.15
N ASP A 17 5.64 3.65 -1.10
CA ASP A 17 5.02 4.89 -0.60
C ASP A 17 3.78 5.27 -1.42
N SER A 18 3.84 5.12 -2.75
CA SER A 18 2.70 5.37 -3.65
C SER A 18 1.52 4.44 -3.38
N LEU A 19 1.76 3.16 -3.07
CA LEU A 19 0.70 2.21 -2.70
C LEU A 19 0.03 2.62 -1.38
N ILE A 20 0.83 3.01 -0.39
CA ILE A 20 0.31 3.46 0.91
C ILE A 20 -0.47 4.77 0.76
N LEU A 21 0.05 5.75 0.04
CA LEU A 21 -0.65 7.01 -0.25
C LEU A 21 -1.97 6.75 -0.99
N GLY A 22 -1.97 5.88 -2.01
CA GLY A 22 -3.18 5.49 -2.73
C GLY A 22 -4.25 4.88 -1.82
N PHE A 23 -3.84 3.97 -0.92
CA PHE A 23 -4.73 3.40 0.10
C PHE A 23 -5.27 4.48 1.06
N CYS A 24 -4.39 5.34 1.58
CA CYS A 24 -4.76 6.42 2.50
C CYS A 24 -5.76 7.40 1.88
N VAL A 25 -5.55 7.82 0.62
CA VAL A 25 -6.48 8.70 -0.11
C VAL A 25 -7.83 8.01 -0.29
N ARG A 26 -7.83 6.74 -0.70
CA ARG A 26 -9.08 5.96 -0.86
C ARG A 26 -9.82 5.86 0.47
N GLN A 27 -9.15 5.48 1.55
CA GLN A 27 -9.78 5.35 2.86
C GLN A 27 -10.28 6.69 3.39
N LEU A 28 -9.50 7.77 3.20
CA LEU A 28 -9.90 9.10 3.62
C LEU A 28 -11.13 9.61 2.84
N SER A 29 -11.22 9.32 1.54
CA SER A 29 -12.40 9.67 0.74
C SER A 29 -13.66 8.94 1.25
N LYS A 30 -13.54 7.64 1.57
CA LYS A 30 -14.62 6.85 2.17
C LYS A 30 -15.04 7.42 3.53
N CYS A 31 -14.10 7.62 4.45
CA CYS A 31 -14.38 8.17 5.77
C CYS A 31 -15.03 9.56 5.69
N LYS A 32 -14.57 10.42 4.77
CA LYS A 32 -15.16 11.75 4.55
C LYS A 32 -16.60 11.66 4.05
N HIS A 33 -16.88 10.76 3.12
CA HIS A 33 -18.23 10.53 2.61
C HIS A 33 -19.17 10.06 3.73
N ILE A 34 -18.78 9.03 4.49
CA ILE A 34 -19.56 8.50 5.62
C ILE A 34 -19.80 9.58 6.68
N LEU A 35 -18.77 10.34 7.05
CA LEU A 35 -18.87 11.38 8.09
C LEU A 35 -19.84 12.48 7.68
N ASN A 36 -19.75 12.97 6.44
CA ASN A 36 -20.66 14.00 5.94
C ASN A 36 -22.12 13.51 5.94
N THR A 37 -22.38 12.31 5.43
CA THR A 37 -23.73 11.74 5.38
C THR A 37 -24.27 11.47 6.79
N LEU A 38 -23.45 10.92 7.69
CA LEU A 38 -23.81 10.67 9.08
C LEU A 38 -24.09 11.97 9.84
N GLN A 39 -23.36 13.04 9.56
CA GLN A 39 -23.57 14.34 10.20
C GLN A 39 -24.95 14.90 9.84
N THR A 40 -25.35 14.83 8.57
CA THR A 40 -26.67 15.28 8.08
C THR A 40 -27.80 14.31 8.37
N ALA A 41 -27.51 13.05 8.73
CA ALA A 41 -28.53 12.04 8.96
C ALA A 41 -29.51 12.43 10.09
N PRO A 42 -30.83 12.37 9.85
CA PRO A 42 -31.83 12.63 10.88
C PRO A 42 -31.72 11.59 12.00
N VAL A 43 -31.91 12.05 13.23
CA VAL A 43 -32.07 11.18 14.40
C VAL A 43 -33.57 11.05 14.64
N LEU A 44 -34.10 9.85 14.52
CA LEU A 44 -35.52 9.57 14.71
C LEU A 44 -35.71 8.65 15.91
N ASP A 45 -36.72 8.97 16.71
CA ASP A 45 -37.19 8.11 17.78
C ASP A 45 -38.22 7.10 17.24
N ILE A 46 -38.37 5.99 17.96
CA ILE A 46 -39.31 4.91 17.60
C ILE A 46 -40.67 5.22 18.22
N ASP A 47 -41.45 6.08 17.57
CA ASP A 47 -42.75 6.56 18.06
C ASP A 47 -43.75 6.83 16.91
N ASN A 48 -44.94 7.33 17.22
CA ASN A 48 -46.03 7.49 16.25
C ASN A 48 -45.68 8.46 15.09
N THR A 49 -44.71 9.34 15.32
CA THR A 49 -44.26 10.34 14.35
C THR A 49 -43.48 9.70 13.20
N LEU A 50 -42.87 8.53 13.42
CA LEU A 50 -41.99 7.85 12.47
C LEU A 50 -42.67 7.57 11.12
N ASN A 51 -43.95 7.16 11.17
CA ASN A 51 -44.74 6.94 9.96
C ASN A 51 -44.96 8.22 9.14
N LYS A 52 -45.07 9.38 9.80
CA LYS A 52 -45.20 10.68 9.13
C LYS A 52 -43.86 11.13 8.55
N GLU A 53 -42.76 10.89 9.26
CA GLU A 53 -41.42 11.26 8.80
C GLU A 53 -41.02 10.49 7.55
N ILE A 54 -41.28 9.17 7.49
CA ILE A 54 -40.97 8.35 6.32
C ILE A 54 -41.75 8.80 5.08
N ASN A 55 -43.02 9.16 5.24
CA ASN A 55 -43.87 9.62 4.13
C ASN A 55 -43.38 10.93 3.49
N LYS A 56 -42.49 11.70 4.15
CA LYS A 56 -41.87 12.90 3.56
C LYS A 56 -40.84 12.57 2.49
N TYR A 57 -40.31 11.35 2.47
CA TYR A 57 -39.27 10.92 1.55
C TYR A 57 -39.85 10.18 0.36
N PRO A 58 -39.23 10.30 -0.83
CA PRO A 58 -39.65 9.54 -2.00
C PRO A 58 -39.57 8.04 -1.71
N ASN A 59 -40.55 7.29 -2.22
CA ASN A 59 -40.65 5.83 -2.06
C ASN A 59 -40.83 5.34 -0.61
N ASN A 60 -41.17 6.21 0.35
CA ASN A 60 -41.26 5.84 1.77
C ASN A 60 -39.95 5.22 2.31
N THR A 61 -38.81 5.75 1.83
CA THR A 61 -37.48 5.27 2.21
C THR A 61 -36.61 6.45 2.61
N ILE A 62 -36.06 6.40 3.82
CA ILE A 62 -35.04 7.34 4.30
C ILE A 62 -33.67 6.69 4.04
N PRO A 63 -32.82 7.26 3.17
CA PRO A 63 -31.58 6.61 2.75
C PRO A 63 -30.62 6.31 3.90
N TYR A 64 -30.55 7.20 4.89
CA TYR A 64 -29.65 7.06 6.02
C TYR A 64 -30.20 7.76 7.25
N VAL A 65 -30.53 6.99 8.29
CA VAL A 65 -31.16 7.49 9.53
C VAL A 65 -30.48 6.88 10.74
N VAL A 66 -30.51 7.60 11.86
CA VAL A 66 -30.04 7.11 13.17
C VAL A 66 -31.24 6.84 14.04
N ILE A 67 -31.37 5.60 14.52
CA ILE A 67 -32.48 5.17 15.39
C ILE A 67 -31.90 4.46 16.60
N ARG A 68 -32.41 4.76 17.79
CA ARG A 68 -32.04 4.07 19.02
C ARG A 68 -33.23 3.33 19.59
N GLY A 69 -33.02 2.07 19.99
CA GLY A 69 -34.10 1.25 20.53
C GLY A 69 -33.61 0.06 21.33
N LEU A 70 -34.55 -0.58 22.02
CA LEU A 70 -34.32 -1.80 22.78
C LEU A 70 -34.38 -3.00 21.84
N VAL A 71 -33.35 -3.83 21.83
CA VAL A 71 -33.33 -5.08 21.09
C VAL A 71 -34.36 -6.04 21.66
N LYS A 72 -35.24 -6.58 20.81
CA LYS A 72 -36.15 -7.69 21.16
C LYS A 72 -36.20 -8.73 20.05
N PRO A 73 -36.13 -10.04 20.36
CA PRO A 73 -36.25 -11.11 19.38
C PRO A 73 -37.66 -11.16 18.76
N LEU A 74 -37.72 -11.51 17.48
CA LEU A 74 -38.94 -11.96 16.80
C LEU A 74 -38.97 -13.49 16.86
N GLY A 75 -39.65 -14.03 17.88
CA GLY A 75 -39.72 -15.46 18.14
C GLY A 75 -38.78 -15.89 19.27
N ASN A 76 -38.18 -17.06 19.14
CA ASN A 76 -37.32 -17.61 20.19
C ASN A 76 -35.93 -16.93 20.15
N PRO A 77 -35.47 -16.35 21.27
CA PRO A 77 -34.11 -15.84 21.35
C PRO A 77 -33.09 -16.98 21.34
N ILE A 78 -31.85 -16.64 20.97
CA ILE A 78 -30.71 -17.55 21.09
C ILE A 78 -30.28 -17.55 22.56
N THR A 79 -30.14 -18.72 23.16
CA THR A 79 -29.60 -18.89 24.51
C THR A 79 -28.09 -19.12 24.43
N SER A 80 -27.32 -18.49 25.32
CA SER A 80 -25.87 -18.68 25.38
C SER A 80 -25.51 -20.15 25.68
N ASN A 81 -24.42 -20.62 25.09
CA ASN A 81 -23.89 -21.96 25.31
C ASN A 81 -23.19 -22.10 26.67
N TYR A 82 -22.69 -20.99 27.23
CA TYR A 82 -21.90 -20.96 28.46
C TYR A 82 -22.68 -20.37 29.65
N ASN A 83 -23.78 -19.66 29.41
CA ASN A 83 -24.64 -19.10 30.44
C ASN A 83 -26.13 -19.13 30.02
N ASN A 84 -26.87 -20.13 30.51
CA ASN A 84 -28.29 -20.34 30.18
C ASN A 84 -29.23 -19.18 30.60
N SER A 85 -28.77 -18.26 31.47
CA SER A 85 -29.56 -17.08 31.86
C SER A 85 -29.49 -15.93 30.85
N VAL A 86 -28.50 -15.97 29.94
CA VAL A 86 -28.29 -14.93 28.93
C VAL A 86 -28.92 -15.35 27.61
N THR A 87 -29.72 -14.45 27.07
CA THR A 87 -30.36 -14.60 25.77
C THR A 87 -30.03 -13.43 24.86
N GLY A 88 -30.06 -13.65 23.55
CA GLY A 88 -29.71 -12.64 22.56
C GLY A 88 -30.27 -12.93 21.17
N VAL A 89 -30.05 -11.96 20.28
CA VAL A 89 -30.56 -11.99 18.90
C VAL A 89 -29.48 -12.32 17.88
N VAL A 90 -28.22 -12.05 18.22
CA VAL A 90 -27.05 -12.45 17.44
C VAL A 90 -26.03 -13.06 18.39
N GLN A 91 -25.41 -14.15 17.99
CA GLN A 91 -24.36 -14.85 18.74
C GLN A 91 -23.18 -15.11 17.80
N ARG A 92 -21.97 -14.80 18.26
CA ARG A 92 -20.72 -15.13 17.58
C ARG A 92 -19.88 -16.03 18.47
N LEU A 93 -19.55 -17.22 17.96
CA LEU A 93 -18.68 -18.18 18.59
C LEU A 93 -17.34 -18.18 17.84
N THR A 94 -16.27 -17.77 18.51
CA THR A 94 -14.94 -17.64 17.92
C THR A 94 -13.95 -18.53 18.64
N ILE A 95 -13.20 -19.34 17.90
CA ILE A 95 -12.05 -20.11 18.41
C ILE A 95 -10.78 -19.50 17.82
N LYS A 96 -9.95 -18.91 18.68
CA LYS A 96 -8.65 -18.35 18.32
C LYS A 96 -7.55 -19.21 18.90
N GLU A 97 -6.59 -19.58 18.07
CA GLU A 97 -5.36 -20.19 18.53
C GLU A 97 -4.29 -19.14 18.75
N HIS A 98 -3.63 -19.27 19.89
CA HIS A 98 -2.47 -18.46 20.26
C HIS A 98 -1.21 -19.28 19.97
N VAL A 99 -0.34 -18.72 19.13
CA VAL A 99 0.93 -19.33 18.74
C VAL A 99 2.06 -18.32 18.88
N ILE A 100 3.27 -18.81 19.13
CA ILE A 100 4.50 -18.03 19.08
C ILE A 100 5.23 -18.44 17.81
N ALA A 101 5.39 -17.52 16.86
CA ALA A 101 6.00 -17.80 15.57
C ALA A 101 7.22 -16.91 15.32
N ARG A 102 8.21 -17.41 14.58
CA ARG A 102 9.32 -16.61 14.10
C ARG A 102 8.87 -15.70 12.96
N THR A 103 9.15 -14.41 13.12
CA THR A 103 9.03 -13.40 12.07
C THR A 103 10.13 -13.61 11.01
N SER A 104 9.97 -13.02 9.82
CA SER A 104 10.99 -13.03 8.76
C SER A 104 12.33 -12.40 9.20
N ALA A 105 12.32 -11.56 10.23
CA ALA A 105 13.49 -10.98 10.85
C ALA A 105 14.14 -11.87 11.94
N GLY A 106 13.59 -13.05 12.21
CA GLY A 106 14.14 -14.04 13.15
C GLY A 106 13.67 -13.91 14.60
N PHE A 107 12.89 -12.87 14.93
CA PHE A 107 12.34 -12.68 16.29
C PHE A 107 11.07 -13.50 16.50
N TRP A 108 10.91 -14.05 17.71
CA TRP A 108 9.67 -14.68 18.15
C TRP A 108 8.61 -13.63 18.45
N SER A 109 7.40 -13.81 17.90
CA SER A 109 6.24 -12.94 18.15
C SER A 109 5.04 -13.80 18.51
N ASP A 110 4.27 -13.35 19.50
CA ASP A 110 2.91 -13.86 19.70
C ASP A 110 2.08 -13.53 18.46
N GLN A 111 1.35 -14.52 17.96
CA GLN A 111 0.40 -14.43 16.86
C GLN A 111 -0.89 -15.12 17.26
N THR A 112 -2.01 -14.58 16.80
CA THR A 112 -3.32 -15.19 16.98
C THR A 112 -3.91 -15.52 15.62
N ARG A 113 -4.45 -16.73 15.48
CA ARG A 113 -5.15 -17.17 14.28
C ARG A 113 -6.55 -17.62 14.64
N THR A 114 -7.56 -17.10 13.94
CA THR A 114 -8.94 -17.60 14.09
C THR A 114 -9.03 -18.95 13.39
N ILE A 115 -9.27 -20.02 14.14
CA ILE A 115 -9.47 -21.36 13.59
C ILE A 115 -10.90 -21.47 13.05
N HIS A 116 -11.85 -20.93 13.80
CA HIS A 116 -13.26 -21.10 13.51
C HIS A 116 -14.08 -19.91 14.03
N GLU A 117 -15.05 -19.49 13.24
CA GLU A 117 -16.01 -18.44 13.59
C GLU A 117 -17.40 -18.86 13.09
N VAL A 118 -18.38 -18.87 13.99
CA VAL A 118 -19.79 -19.15 13.66
C VAL A 118 -20.64 -17.98 14.13
N CYS A 119 -21.50 -17.49 13.26
CA CYS A 119 -22.49 -16.47 13.57
C CYS A 119 -23.89 -17.07 13.48
N ASN A 120 -24.62 -17.04 14.58
CA ASN A 120 -26.04 -17.39 14.63
C ASN A 120 -26.85 -16.09 14.78
N SER A 121 -27.92 -15.93 14.01
CA SER A 121 -28.83 -14.79 14.18
C SER A 121 -30.28 -15.24 14.14
N THR A 122 -31.11 -14.66 15.00
CA THR A 122 -32.57 -14.75 14.94
C THR A 122 -33.13 -13.39 14.53
N PRO A 123 -34.22 -13.31 13.74
CA PRO A 123 -34.84 -12.04 13.39
C PRO A 123 -35.19 -11.24 14.65
N PHE A 124 -35.03 -9.92 14.60
CA PHE A 124 -35.28 -9.08 15.76
C PHE A 124 -35.73 -7.68 15.38
N VAL A 125 -36.30 -6.98 16.37
CA VAL A 125 -36.75 -5.60 16.25
C VAL A 125 -36.02 -4.70 17.24
N LEU A 126 -35.93 -3.43 16.88
CA LEU A 126 -35.75 -2.35 17.82
C LEU A 126 -37.11 -1.88 18.30
N ASN A 127 -37.34 -1.97 19.59
CA ASN A 127 -38.61 -1.63 20.23
C ASN A 127 -38.45 -0.36 21.08
N ASN A 128 -39.44 0.53 20.99
CA ASN A 128 -39.71 1.53 22.01
C ASN A 128 -41.22 1.55 22.32
N GLY A 129 -41.60 1.03 23.49
CA GLY A 129 -42.99 0.92 23.91
C GLY A 129 -43.84 0.04 22.99
N LYS A 130 -44.73 0.68 22.21
CA LYS A 130 -45.68 0.00 21.29
C LYS A 130 -45.19 -0.06 19.84
N TYR A 131 -44.11 0.66 19.53
CA TYR A 131 -43.60 0.79 18.17
C TYR A 131 -42.33 -0.05 18.03
N SER A 132 -42.19 -0.70 16.88
CA SER A 132 -41.05 -1.55 16.58
C SER A 132 -40.60 -1.40 15.13
N ILE A 133 -39.30 -1.60 14.91
CA ILE A 133 -38.66 -1.58 13.60
C ILE A 133 -37.85 -2.85 13.46
N GLU A 134 -38.08 -3.60 12.40
CA GLU A 134 -37.33 -4.83 12.11
C GLU A 134 -35.91 -4.51 11.64
N VAL A 135 -34.91 -5.22 12.17
CA VAL A 135 -33.53 -5.12 11.70
C VAL A 135 -33.28 -6.24 10.71
N VAL A 136 -33.05 -5.88 9.45
CA VAL A 136 -32.79 -6.84 8.37
C VAL A 136 -31.29 -6.93 8.13
N ASP A 137 -30.80 -8.17 8.02
CA ASP A 137 -29.40 -8.49 7.72
C ASP A 137 -28.38 -7.85 8.69
N ALA A 138 -28.57 -8.10 9.98
CA ALA A 138 -27.71 -7.54 11.03
C ALA A 138 -26.23 -7.97 10.91
N LEU A 139 -25.96 -9.12 10.30
CA LEU A 139 -24.60 -9.63 10.10
C LEU A 139 -23.83 -8.85 9.02
N ALA A 140 -24.52 -8.15 8.12
CA ALA A 140 -23.91 -7.26 7.13
C ALA A 140 -23.46 -5.91 7.71
N ALA A 141 -23.68 -5.65 9.00
CA ALA A 141 -23.23 -4.43 9.65
C ALA A 141 -21.69 -4.33 9.67
N GLU A 142 -21.14 -3.19 9.24
CA GLU A 142 -19.70 -2.91 9.31
C GLU A 142 -19.23 -2.83 10.77
N LEU A 143 -20.09 -2.32 11.64
CA LEU A 143 -19.90 -2.32 13.09
C LEU A 143 -21.11 -3.00 13.73
N LEU A 144 -20.87 -4.15 14.36
CA LEU A 144 -21.83 -4.87 15.19
C LEU A 144 -21.24 -5.02 16.59
N ASP A 145 -21.64 -4.14 17.50
CA ASP A 145 -21.24 -4.23 18.91
C ASP A 145 -22.00 -5.37 19.58
N MET A 146 -21.24 -6.25 20.24
CA MET A 146 -21.76 -7.37 21.02
C MET A 146 -21.07 -7.43 22.37
N ASP A 147 -21.75 -8.00 23.36
CA ASP A 147 -21.20 -8.21 24.68
C ASP A 147 -20.48 -9.56 24.75
N VAL A 148 -19.29 -9.60 25.34
CA VAL A 148 -18.57 -10.84 25.59
C VAL A 148 -19.26 -11.57 26.75
N ILE A 149 -19.84 -12.73 26.47
CA ILE A 149 -20.56 -13.55 27.46
C ILE A 149 -19.62 -14.55 28.13
N SER A 150 -18.71 -15.12 27.35
CA SER A 150 -17.71 -16.08 27.81
C SER A 150 -16.41 -15.87 27.04
N ASP A 151 -15.29 -15.87 27.76
CA ASP A 151 -13.95 -15.86 27.18
C ASP A 151 -13.08 -16.82 27.99
N LYS A 152 -12.78 -17.98 27.40
CA LYS A 152 -12.03 -19.06 28.06
C LYS A 152 -10.77 -19.37 27.26
N PHE A 153 -9.62 -19.27 27.93
CA PHE A 153 -8.33 -19.68 27.39
C PHE A 153 -7.90 -21.02 27.97
N GLU A 154 -7.66 -22.00 27.11
CA GLU A 154 -7.14 -23.32 27.45
C GLU A 154 -5.68 -23.42 26.99
N PRO A 155 -4.71 -23.39 27.92
CA PRO A 155 -3.31 -23.53 27.57
C PRO A 155 -3.05 -24.96 27.10
N MET A 156 -2.27 -25.11 26.03
CA MET A 156 -1.70 -26.40 25.69
C MET A 156 -0.28 -26.45 26.23
N SER A 157 -0.03 -27.35 27.18
CA SER A 157 1.31 -27.66 27.66
C SER A 157 1.99 -28.56 26.63
N PRO A 158 2.96 -28.07 25.82
CA PRO A 158 3.65 -28.91 24.86
C PRO A 158 4.45 -30.00 25.58
N GLY A 159 4.49 -31.20 25.02
CA GLY A 159 5.38 -32.25 25.49
C GLY A 159 6.85 -31.92 25.22
N VAL A 160 7.78 -32.69 25.79
CA VAL A 160 9.24 -32.50 25.57
C VAL A 160 9.62 -32.59 24.08
N ILE A 161 8.88 -33.39 23.31
CA ILE A 161 9.07 -33.56 21.85
C ILE A 161 8.57 -32.32 21.07
N ASP A 162 7.48 -31.69 21.49
CA ASP A 162 6.93 -30.48 20.86
C ASP A 162 7.86 -29.26 21.04
N HIS A 163 8.63 -29.23 22.13
CA HIS A 163 9.67 -28.22 22.33
C HIS A 163 10.79 -28.30 21.29
N VAL A 164 11.17 -29.52 20.90
CA VAL A 164 12.19 -29.76 19.86
C VAL A 164 11.60 -29.47 18.48
N TRP A 165 10.39 -29.96 18.20
CA TRP A 165 9.73 -29.73 16.91
C TRP A 165 9.42 -28.25 16.66
N GLY A 166 9.01 -27.50 17.69
CA GLY A 166 8.79 -26.05 17.60
C GLY A 166 10.06 -25.24 17.28
N PHE A 167 11.23 -25.73 17.67
CA PHE A 167 12.52 -25.13 17.29
C PHE A 167 12.82 -25.33 15.80
N PHE A 168 12.47 -26.48 15.24
CA PHE A 168 12.67 -26.78 13.81
C PHE A 168 11.59 -26.14 12.91
N SER A 169 10.33 -26.13 13.33
CA SER A 169 9.21 -25.56 12.56
C SER A 169 9.14 -24.04 12.62
N GLY A 170 9.75 -23.42 13.64
CA GLY A 170 9.66 -21.97 13.88
C GLY A 170 8.29 -21.50 14.38
N VAL A 171 7.39 -22.42 14.74
CA VAL A 171 6.06 -22.12 15.29
C VAL A 171 5.80 -23.00 16.51
N ARG A 172 5.39 -22.38 17.62
CA ARG A 172 5.06 -23.04 18.88
C ARG A 172 3.62 -22.71 19.30
N GLN A 173 2.79 -23.73 19.45
CA GLN A 173 1.42 -23.55 19.92
C GLN A 173 1.38 -23.25 21.43
N ARG A 174 0.55 -22.29 21.86
CA ARG A 174 0.43 -21.84 23.25
C ARG A 174 -0.91 -22.24 23.87
N GLY A 175 -1.98 -22.21 23.10
CA GLY A 175 -3.30 -22.60 23.59
C GLY A 175 -4.43 -22.16 22.66
N LEU A 176 -5.65 -22.49 23.07
CA LEU A 176 -6.89 -22.17 22.37
C LEU A 176 -7.74 -21.23 23.22
N GLN A 177 -8.25 -20.16 22.62
CA GLN A 177 -9.19 -19.23 23.23
C GLN A 177 -10.55 -19.43 22.58
N THR A 178 -11.55 -19.82 23.37
CA THR A 178 -12.94 -19.90 22.94
C THR A 178 -13.69 -18.71 23.48
N MET A 179 -14.29 -17.93 22.59
CA MET A 179 -15.07 -16.74 22.94
C MET A 179 -16.50 -16.88 22.45
N GLU A 180 -17.45 -16.46 23.28
CA GLU A 180 -18.85 -16.26 22.93
C GLU A 180 -19.20 -14.78 23.12
N GLU A 181 -19.64 -14.15 22.04
CA GLU A 181 -20.15 -12.78 22.03
C GLU A 181 -21.63 -12.80 21.64
N MET A 182 -22.45 -11.94 22.25
CA MET A 182 -23.87 -11.84 21.93
C MET A 182 -24.38 -10.41 21.90
N LEU A 183 -25.24 -10.11 20.93
CA LEU A 183 -26.15 -8.97 21.01
C LEU A 183 -27.34 -9.39 21.88
N ARG A 184 -27.31 -9.01 23.15
CA ARG A 184 -28.28 -9.46 24.16
C ARG A 184 -29.70 -8.91 23.94
N ASP A 185 -30.68 -9.71 24.35
CA ASP A 185 -32.07 -9.28 24.47
C ASP A 185 -32.16 -8.20 25.56
N GLY A 186 -32.91 -7.14 25.30
CA GLY A 186 -33.02 -6.00 26.21
C GLY A 186 -31.84 -5.02 26.16
N SER A 187 -30.84 -5.21 25.29
CA SER A 187 -29.79 -4.21 25.12
C SER A 187 -30.28 -3.01 24.32
N TYR A 188 -29.86 -1.81 24.70
CA TYR A 188 -30.09 -0.60 23.91
C TYR A 188 -28.98 -0.42 22.87
N ILE A 189 -29.35 -0.41 21.59
CA ILE A 189 -28.43 -0.11 20.49
C ILE A 189 -28.91 1.05 19.64
N THR A 190 -27.95 1.68 18.99
CA THR A 190 -28.15 2.67 17.93
C THR A 190 -27.93 1.95 16.60
N ALA A 191 -28.98 1.85 15.80
CA ALA A 191 -28.91 1.39 14.43
C ALA A 191 -28.85 2.56 13.45
N ILE A 192 -27.95 2.45 12.48
CA ILE A 192 -27.73 3.48 11.46
C ILE A 192 -27.70 2.81 10.10
N GLY A 193 -28.68 3.13 9.25
CA GLY A 193 -28.87 2.49 7.96
C GLY A 193 -30.05 3.06 7.20
N GLU A 194 -30.49 2.34 6.17
CA GLU A 194 -31.64 2.72 5.35
C GLU A 194 -32.92 2.27 6.03
N LEU A 195 -33.85 3.20 6.27
CA LEU A 195 -35.17 2.90 6.81
C LEU A 195 -36.18 2.86 5.66
N SER A 196 -36.87 1.73 5.51
CA SER A 196 -37.87 1.55 4.45
C SER A 196 -39.14 0.90 5.01
N ARG A 197 -40.25 1.15 4.34
CA ARG A 197 -41.51 0.44 4.61
C ARG A 197 -41.54 -0.88 3.83
N SER A 198 -41.80 -1.98 4.53
CA SER A 198 -42.03 -3.30 3.94
C SER A 198 -43.37 -3.37 3.22
N ASN A 199 -43.55 -4.37 2.36
CA ASN A 199 -44.81 -4.64 1.65
C ASN A 199 -45.98 -4.91 2.61
N THR A 200 -45.67 -5.41 3.82
CA THR A 200 -46.64 -5.65 4.89
C THR A 200 -47.00 -4.40 5.70
N GLY A 201 -46.39 -3.25 5.37
CA GLY A 201 -46.55 -2.00 6.10
C GLY A 201 -45.64 -1.84 7.32
N ALA A 202 -44.97 -2.92 7.76
CA ALA A 202 -43.97 -2.87 8.84
C ALA A 202 -42.75 -2.04 8.44
N LEU A 203 -42.13 -1.36 9.40
CA LEU A 203 -40.92 -0.60 9.19
C LEU A 203 -39.71 -1.49 9.39
N LYS A 204 -38.72 -1.35 8.50
CA LYS A 204 -37.47 -2.10 8.57
C LYS A 204 -36.26 -1.20 8.35
N ILE A 205 -35.18 -1.50 9.05
CA ILE A 205 -33.86 -0.91 8.84
C ILE A 205 -32.94 -1.96 8.22
N GLN A 206 -32.22 -1.57 7.16
CA GLN A 206 -31.41 -2.49 6.36
C GLN A 206 -30.13 -1.82 5.85
N PRO A 207 -29.15 -2.60 5.33
CA PRO A 207 -27.99 -2.05 4.65
C PRO A 207 -28.40 -1.11 3.49
N PRO A 208 -27.90 0.13 3.46
CA PRO A 208 -28.20 1.07 2.37
C PRO A 208 -27.73 0.60 1.00
N LYS A 209 -28.53 0.89 -0.04
CA LYS A 209 -28.17 0.54 -1.43
C LYS A 209 -27.02 1.36 -2.00
N ASP A 210 -26.76 2.55 -1.44
CA ASP A 210 -25.73 3.49 -1.92
C ASP A 210 -24.29 3.10 -1.50
N GLY A 211 -24.09 1.89 -0.98
CA GLY A 211 -22.79 1.40 -0.51
C GLY A 211 -22.35 2.03 0.83
N LEU A 212 -23.26 2.72 1.52
CA LEU A 212 -23.06 3.15 2.90
C LEU A 212 -23.19 1.94 3.84
N PRO A 213 -22.40 1.89 4.91
CA PRO A 213 -22.42 0.79 5.86
C PRO A 213 -23.65 0.84 6.78
N LEU A 214 -24.13 -0.35 7.16
CA LEU A 214 -25.02 -0.51 8.31
C LEU A 214 -24.18 -0.49 9.60
N TYR A 215 -24.59 0.28 10.59
CA TYR A 215 -23.99 0.26 11.93
C TYR A 215 -25.02 -0.17 12.97
N LEU A 216 -24.64 -1.13 13.80
CA LEU A 216 -25.38 -1.60 14.97
C LEU A 216 -24.45 -1.48 16.18
N THR A 217 -24.53 -0.34 16.87
CA THR A 217 -23.55 0.02 17.91
C THR A 217 -24.23 0.44 19.21
N THR A 218 -23.61 0.15 20.34
CA THR A 218 -24.00 0.68 21.65
C THR A 218 -23.72 2.19 21.78
N ALA A 219 -22.79 2.69 20.95
CA ALA A 219 -22.37 4.08 20.94
C ALA A 219 -23.47 5.04 20.46
N THR A 220 -23.35 6.30 20.87
CA THR A 220 -24.20 7.39 20.36
C THR A 220 -23.67 7.92 19.03
N LYS A 221 -24.52 8.63 18.27
CA LYS A 221 -24.13 9.34 17.03
C LYS A 221 -22.88 10.20 17.22
N SER A 222 -22.78 10.94 18.33
CA SER A 222 -21.65 11.83 18.62
C SER A 222 -20.35 11.06 18.90
N SER A 223 -20.42 9.94 19.61
CA SER A 223 -19.27 9.07 19.85
C SER A 223 -18.76 8.44 18.56
N LEU A 224 -19.68 7.95 17.71
CA LEU A 224 -19.33 7.40 16.40
C LEU A 224 -18.70 8.46 15.47
N LEU A 225 -19.28 9.67 15.43
CA LEU A 225 -18.71 10.80 14.68
C LEU A 225 -17.30 11.15 15.17
N LYS A 226 -17.06 11.16 16.49
CA LYS A 226 -15.71 11.41 17.04
C LYS A 226 -14.71 10.32 16.64
N ARG A 227 -15.11 9.04 16.66
CA ARG A 227 -14.27 7.92 16.22
C ARG A 227 -13.90 8.05 14.74
N LEU A 228 -14.88 8.32 13.88
CA LEU A 228 -14.67 8.52 12.43
C LEU A 228 -13.82 9.77 12.14
N ALA A 229 -14.05 10.86 12.87
CA ALA A 229 -13.24 12.09 12.74
C ALA A 229 -11.78 11.86 13.15
N SER A 230 -11.56 11.14 14.26
CA SER A 230 -10.22 10.77 14.72
C SER A 230 -9.50 9.89 13.70
N SER A 231 -10.19 8.90 13.13
CA SER A 231 -9.65 8.05 12.05
C SER A 231 -9.28 8.87 10.80
N ARG A 232 -10.15 9.81 10.38
CA ARG A 232 -9.87 10.74 9.29
C ARG A 232 -8.62 11.59 9.56
N ASP A 233 -8.48 12.13 10.78
CA ASP A 233 -7.35 12.98 11.13
C ASP A 233 -6.04 12.18 11.22
N PHE A 234 -6.09 10.94 11.70
CA PHE A 234 -4.97 10.01 11.62
C PHE A 234 -4.55 9.73 10.17
N LEU A 235 -5.51 9.45 9.27
CA LEU A 235 -5.25 9.26 7.84
C LEU A 235 -4.63 10.50 7.19
N ARG A 236 -5.01 11.72 7.60
CA ARG A 236 -4.39 12.97 7.12
C ARG A 236 -2.93 13.08 7.54
N VAL A 237 -2.63 12.78 8.80
CA VAL A 237 -1.24 12.77 9.30
C VAL A 237 -0.40 11.80 8.48
N LEU A 238 -0.93 10.61 8.22
CA LEU A 238 -0.26 9.58 7.42
C LEU A 238 0.04 10.05 5.99
N LEU A 239 -0.90 10.76 5.34
CA LEU A 239 -0.69 11.37 4.02
C LEU A 239 0.43 12.43 4.02
N VAL A 240 0.51 13.27 5.05
CA VAL A 240 1.57 14.28 5.17
C VAL A 240 2.93 13.61 5.35
N VAL A 241 3.02 12.58 6.20
CA VAL A 241 4.26 11.86 6.46
C VAL A 241 4.77 11.18 5.19
N PHE A 242 3.97 10.32 4.55
CA PHE A 242 4.40 9.63 3.33
C PHE A 242 4.58 10.59 2.15
N GLY A 243 3.75 11.63 2.03
CA GLY A 243 3.95 12.68 1.02
C GLY A 243 5.30 13.40 1.17
N SER A 244 5.77 13.61 2.40
CA SER A 244 7.10 14.18 2.65
C SER A 244 8.23 13.22 2.26
N VAL A 245 8.06 11.91 2.52
CA VAL A 245 9.02 10.86 2.11
C VAL A 245 9.11 10.79 0.58
N ALA A 246 7.97 10.81 -0.12
CA ALA A 246 7.94 10.86 -1.58
C ALA A 246 8.64 12.09 -2.14
N ALA A 247 8.41 13.27 -1.56
CA ALA A 247 9.05 14.51 -1.99
C ALA A 247 10.58 14.44 -1.85
N VAL A 248 11.08 13.93 -0.71
CA VAL A 248 12.51 13.78 -0.45
C VAL A 248 13.15 12.76 -1.39
N ALA A 249 12.53 11.59 -1.59
CA ALA A 249 13.04 10.56 -2.50
C ALA A 249 13.08 11.07 -3.95
N SER A 250 12.02 11.73 -4.40
CA SER A 250 11.94 12.34 -5.73
C SER A 250 13.01 13.42 -5.93
N CYS A 251 13.21 14.29 -4.93
CA CYS A 251 14.26 15.31 -4.95
C CYS A 251 15.66 14.69 -5.04
N ARG A 252 15.93 13.59 -4.31
CA ARG A 252 17.21 12.87 -4.40
C ARG A 252 17.45 12.24 -5.77
N ILE A 253 16.44 11.60 -6.35
CA ILE A 253 16.53 11.04 -7.72
C ILE A 253 16.81 12.16 -8.72
N ALA A 254 16.07 13.28 -8.64
CA ALA A 254 16.27 14.44 -9.51
C ALA A 254 17.69 15.03 -9.35
N TYR A 255 18.19 15.15 -8.12
CA TYR A 255 19.55 15.60 -7.85
C TYR A 255 20.61 14.68 -8.48
N LYS A 256 20.50 13.36 -8.30
CA LYS A 256 21.42 12.37 -8.91
C LYS A 256 21.38 12.44 -10.44
N TYR A 257 20.18 12.59 -11.02
CA TYR A 257 20.00 12.76 -12.45
C TYR A 257 20.69 14.02 -12.99
N LEU A 258 20.44 15.18 -12.35
CA LEU A 258 21.05 16.45 -12.73
C LEU A 258 22.58 16.42 -12.58
N LYS A 259 23.10 15.82 -11.49
CA LYS A 259 24.54 15.67 -11.26
C LYS A 259 25.20 14.83 -12.36
N ARG A 260 24.56 13.72 -12.78
CA ARG A 260 25.05 12.89 -13.88
C ARG A 260 25.01 13.61 -15.22
N LYS A 261 23.94 14.36 -15.50
CA LYS A 261 23.83 15.16 -16.73
C LYS A 261 24.97 16.18 -16.82
N ARG A 262 25.21 16.94 -15.75
CA ARG A 262 26.34 17.89 -15.68
C ARG A 262 27.70 17.22 -15.86
N ARG A 263 27.90 16.04 -15.26
CA ARG A 263 29.17 15.29 -15.41
C ARG A 263 29.42 14.89 -16.87
N ARG A 264 28.39 14.41 -17.58
CA ARG A 264 28.48 14.08 -19.01
C ARG A 264 28.78 15.31 -19.86
N GLU A 265 28.10 16.43 -19.60
CA GLU A 265 28.35 17.70 -20.31
C GLU A 265 29.80 18.18 -20.11
N MET A 266 30.35 18.07 -18.89
CA MET A 266 31.75 18.38 -18.61
C MET A 266 32.72 17.43 -19.32
N GLU A 267 32.47 16.11 -19.27
CA GLU A 267 33.28 15.10 -19.96
C GLU A 267 33.29 15.35 -21.48
N ASP A 268 32.15 15.67 -22.08
CA ASP A 268 32.04 15.98 -23.50
C ASP A 268 32.74 17.31 -23.85
N ASN A 269 32.65 18.32 -22.98
CA ASN A 269 33.37 19.58 -23.16
C ASN A 269 34.89 19.37 -23.09
N VAL A 270 35.38 18.57 -22.14
CA VAL A 270 36.80 18.21 -22.03
C VAL A 270 37.26 17.44 -23.27
N LYS A 271 36.48 16.48 -23.77
CA LYS A 271 36.79 15.76 -25.01
C LYS A 271 36.87 16.71 -26.22
N LYS A 272 35.95 17.66 -26.33
CA LYS A 272 35.97 18.68 -27.39
C LYS A 272 37.20 19.57 -27.30
N GLN A 273 37.56 20.06 -26.10
CA GLN A 273 38.76 20.87 -25.91
C GLN A 273 40.04 20.10 -26.25
N LEU A 274 40.14 18.82 -25.85
CA LEU A 274 41.28 17.97 -26.21
C LEU A 274 41.37 17.75 -27.72
N ALA A 275 40.23 17.55 -28.40
CA ALA A 275 40.20 17.41 -29.86
C ALA A 275 40.63 18.70 -30.57
N ILE A 276 40.19 19.87 -30.09
CA ILE A 276 40.63 21.18 -30.61
C ILE A 276 42.15 21.33 -30.43
N GLY A 277 42.68 21.09 -29.23
CA GLY A 277 44.11 21.21 -28.96
C GLY A 277 44.98 20.19 -29.72
N ARG A 278 44.44 19.02 -30.09
CA ARG A 278 45.12 18.10 -31.03
C ARG A 278 45.16 18.65 -32.45
N ARG A 279 44.06 19.23 -32.94
CA ARG A 279 44.01 19.87 -34.26
C ARG A 279 44.97 21.06 -34.37
N GLU A 280 45.03 21.91 -33.35
CA GLU A 280 45.97 23.04 -33.30
C GLU A 280 47.42 22.58 -33.34
N ARG A 281 47.79 21.56 -32.54
CA ARG A 281 49.14 20.98 -32.56
C ARG A 281 49.51 20.44 -33.95
N ARG A 282 48.57 19.78 -34.63
CA ARG A 282 48.76 19.32 -36.01
C ARG A 282 48.92 20.48 -36.99
N ALA A 283 48.13 21.53 -36.87
CA ALA A 283 48.25 22.73 -37.70
C ALA A 283 49.63 23.38 -37.55
N HIS A 284 50.12 23.53 -36.31
CA HIS A 284 51.47 24.04 -36.07
C HIS A 284 52.57 23.08 -36.57
N ALA A 285 52.36 21.76 -36.49
CA ALA A 285 53.32 20.80 -37.03
C ALA A 285 53.43 20.91 -38.56
N ARG A 286 52.34 21.18 -39.28
CA ARG A 286 52.33 21.43 -40.73
C ARG A 286 53.20 22.64 -41.11
N GLU A 287 53.19 23.69 -40.30
CA GLU A 287 54.00 24.91 -40.54
C GLU A 287 55.52 24.67 -40.40
N LYS A 288 55.92 23.67 -39.60
CA LYS A 288 57.34 23.38 -39.32
C LYS A 288 58.11 22.68 -40.45
N ASN A 289 57.58 22.57 -41.67
CA ASN A 289 58.17 21.87 -42.81
C ASN A 289 58.62 20.44 -42.45
N LEU A 290 57.67 19.59 -42.02
CA LEU A 290 57.91 18.17 -41.76
C LEU A 290 58.51 17.48 -42.99
N THR A 291 59.46 16.57 -42.76
CA THR A 291 60.01 15.73 -43.84
C THR A 291 58.98 14.69 -44.29
N GLU A 292 59.07 14.21 -45.54
CA GLU A 292 58.16 13.15 -46.06
C GLU A 292 58.12 11.90 -45.17
N VAL A 293 59.25 11.59 -44.52
CA VAL A 293 59.39 10.46 -43.59
C VAL A 293 58.57 10.66 -42.31
N GLN A 294 58.17 11.88 -41.95
CA GLN A 294 57.39 12.20 -40.76
C GLN A 294 55.89 12.33 -41.03
N LEU A 295 55.47 12.36 -42.30
CA LEU A 295 54.08 12.57 -42.71
C LEU A 295 53.31 11.25 -42.82
N CYS A 296 52.01 11.30 -42.51
CA CYS A 296 51.08 10.18 -42.69
C CYS A 296 51.09 9.70 -44.14
N VAL A 297 51.20 8.40 -44.37
CA VAL A 297 51.31 7.83 -45.72
C VAL A 297 50.01 7.91 -46.53
N VAL A 298 48.88 8.23 -45.87
CA VAL A 298 47.55 8.27 -46.47
C VAL A 298 47.16 9.68 -46.85
N CYS A 299 47.12 10.61 -45.89
CA CYS A 299 46.76 12.00 -46.18
C CYS A 299 47.94 12.85 -46.62
N THR A 300 49.20 12.44 -46.37
CA THR A 300 50.41 13.22 -46.67
C THR A 300 50.43 14.65 -46.11
N GLU A 301 49.53 14.96 -45.17
CA GLU A 301 49.37 16.30 -44.57
C GLU A 301 49.69 16.32 -43.08
N ASN A 302 49.24 15.31 -42.33
CA ASN A 302 49.38 15.26 -40.88
C ASN A 302 50.62 14.43 -40.50
N PRO A 303 51.29 14.73 -39.36
CA PRO A 303 52.37 13.89 -38.86
C PRO A 303 51.86 12.47 -38.52
N LYS A 304 52.78 11.50 -38.53
CA LYS A 304 52.48 10.14 -38.04
C LYS A 304 52.33 10.17 -36.51
N GLU A 305 51.21 9.66 -36.01
CA GLU A 305 50.82 9.75 -34.59
C GLU A 305 50.45 8.40 -33.98
N ILE A 306 50.25 7.36 -34.80
CA ILE A 306 49.71 6.06 -34.37
C ILE A 306 50.67 4.93 -34.74
N ILE A 307 50.95 4.05 -33.78
CA ILE A 307 51.60 2.75 -33.99
C ILE A 307 50.56 1.64 -34.15
N LEU A 308 50.76 0.77 -35.14
CA LEU A 308 49.89 -0.37 -35.43
C LEU A 308 50.50 -1.66 -34.87
N LEU A 309 49.77 -2.40 -34.04
CA LEU A 309 50.22 -3.65 -33.42
C LEU A 309 49.52 -4.87 -34.05
N PRO A 310 50.21 -6.01 -34.20
CA PRO A 310 51.56 -6.30 -33.67
C PRO A 310 52.73 -5.82 -34.56
N CYS A 311 52.47 -5.35 -35.79
CA CYS A 311 53.53 -5.08 -36.77
C CYS A 311 54.50 -3.94 -36.42
N GLY A 312 54.15 -3.04 -35.50
CA GLY A 312 54.99 -1.94 -35.02
C GLY A 312 55.10 -0.73 -35.96
N HIS A 313 54.43 -0.72 -37.12
CA HIS A 313 54.55 0.38 -38.08
C HIS A 313 53.86 1.65 -37.57
N VAL A 314 54.64 2.73 -37.48
CA VAL A 314 54.16 4.09 -37.26
C VAL A 314 54.02 4.74 -38.64
N CYS A 315 52.81 4.77 -39.20
CA CYS A 315 52.60 5.22 -40.58
C CYS A 315 51.37 6.11 -40.79
N LEU A 316 50.49 6.21 -39.79
CA LEU A 316 49.21 6.92 -39.87
C LEU A 316 49.13 8.08 -38.86
N CYS A 317 48.40 9.14 -39.21
CA CYS A 317 47.88 10.11 -38.25
C CYS A 317 46.62 9.58 -37.56
N GLU A 318 46.17 10.22 -36.49
CA GLU A 318 44.96 9.79 -35.75
C GLU A 318 43.72 9.68 -36.68
N ASP A 319 43.43 10.72 -37.47
CA ASP A 319 42.24 10.74 -38.35
C ASP A 319 42.25 9.63 -39.44
N CYS A 320 43.42 9.33 -40.04
CA CYS A 320 43.52 8.28 -41.05
C CYS A 320 43.50 6.89 -40.43
N SER A 321 43.98 6.77 -39.19
CA SER A 321 43.95 5.52 -38.43
C SER A 321 42.54 5.10 -38.03
N ASP A 322 41.61 6.05 -37.84
CA ASP A 322 40.21 5.73 -37.55
C ASP A 322 39.48 5.16 -38.77
N ASN A 323 39.87 5.58 -39.98
CA ASN A 323 39.24 5.15 -41.24
C ASN A 323 39.82 3.84 -41.82
N ILE A 324 40.94 3.33 -41.29
CA ILE A 324 41.62 2.11 -41.79
C ILE A 324 41.51 1.03 -40.72
N SER A 325 40.61 0.07 -40.93
CA SER A 325 40.28 -0.94 -39.91
C SER A 325 41.17 -2.18 -39.95
N ASP A 326 41.48 -2.70 -41.13
CA ASP A 326 41.79 -4.14 -41.22
C ASP A 326 43.27 -4.46 -41.34
N HIS A 327 44.03 -3.71 -42.13
CA HIS A 327 45.42 -4.05 -42.47
C HIS A 327 46.35 -2.84 -42.48
N CYS A 328 47.60 -3.05 -42.06
CA CYS A 328 48.65 -2.03 -42.12
C CYS A 328 48.91 -1.60 -43.57
N PRO A 329 48.90 -0.29 -43.90
CA PRO A 329 49.18 0.19 -45.26
C PRO A 329 50.59 -0.15 -45.78
N ILE A 330 51.53 -0.45 -44.87
CA ILE A 330 52.92 -0.75 -45.19
C ILE A 330 53.14 -2.24 -45.42
N CYS A 331 52.84 -3.07 -44.41
CA CYS A 331 53.16 -4.50 -44.44
C CYS A 331 51.95 -5.41 -44.66
N ARG A 332 50.73 -4.84 -44.72
CA ARG A 332 49.46 -5.56 -44.86
C ARG A 332 49.17 -6.57 -43.74
N GLU A 333 49.92 -6.52 -42.64
CA GLU A 333 49.62 -7.29 -41.43
C GLU A 333 48.28 -6.84 -40.84
N ARG A 334 47.52 -7.79 -40.28
CA ARG A 334 46.22 -7.48 -39.66
C ARG A 334 46.42 -6.60 -38.44
N ILE A 335 45.63 -5.53 -38.33
CA ILE A 335 45.71 -4.62 -37.18
C ILE A 335 44.91 -5.23 -36.03
N GLU A 336 45.59 -5.57 -34.93
CA GLU A 336 44.93 -6.07 -33.71
C GLU A 336 44.65 -4.95 -32.71
N SER A 337 45.59 -4.02 -32.57
CA SER A 337 45.44 -2.85 -31.69
C SER A 337 46.26 -1.66 -32.18
N ARG A 338 45.95 -0.49 -31.63
CA ARG A 338 46.55 0.80 -32.01
C ARG A 338 46.89 1.56 -30.75
N ALA A 339 48.02 2.26 -30.77
CA ALA A 339 48.42 3.13 -29.66
C ALA A 339 49.00 4.44 -30.19
N PRO A 340 48.95 5.54 -29.41
CA PRO A 340 49.64 6.77 -29.76
C PRO A 340 51.16 6.55 -29.76
N ALA A 341 51.83 7.03 -30.80
CA ALA A 341 53.28 7.02 -30.95
C ALA A 341 53.84 8.41 -30.69
N PHE A 342 54.87 8.50 -29.83
CA PHE A 342 55.60 9.74 -29.55
C PHE A 342 56.96 9.65 -30.24
N ILE A 343 57.12 10.36 -31.36
CA ILE A 343 58.37 10.42 -32.11
C ILE A 343 59.08 11.70 -31.67
N THR A 344 60.20 11.54 -30.96
CA THR A 344 61.05 12.65 -30.48
C THR A 344 61.99 13.15 -31.56
#